data_AF-A0A2I0IX63-F1
#
_entry.id   AF-A0A2I0IX63-F1
#
_cell.length_a   1.000
_cell.length_b   1.000
_cell.length_c   1.000
_cell.angle_alpha   90.00
_cell.angle_beta   90.00
_cell.angle_gamma   90.00
#
_symmetry.space_group_name_H-M   'P 1'
#
loop_
_entity.id
_entity.type
_entity.pdbx_description
1 polymer ?
#
loop_
_entity_poly.entity_id
_entity_poly.type
_entity_poly.pdbx_seq_one_letter_code
_entity_poly.pdbx_strand_id
1 'polypeptide(L)'
;MSGADYVRKEVPLYVLPSSSLLKLDSPLSSFTDLQRVIYEEEKAAYFEAMGQNIRNGKAHPLTFIHHTSTYQASMCKLIEHCLSPAISALHDCVRDNEIRAAKLTEERKNLEMEVLHRSDPILSSTTSHNVRGAGSSGFRSMYGSSEVSGAVRNVGSPCGQAKRGS
;
A
#
# COMPACT_ATOMS: atom_id res chain seq x y z
N MET A 1 -25.26 29.30 -27.48
CA MET A 1 -24.37 28.52 -26.58
C MET A 1 -24.93 28.66 -25.18
N SER A 2 -25.27 27.55 -24.51
CA SER A 2 -25.96 27.57 -23.21
C SER A 2 -25.01 28.05 -22.10
N GLY A 3 -25.37 29.13 -21.41
CA GLY A 3 -24.56 29.82 -20.40
C GLY A 3 -24.67 29.20 -19.00
N ALA A 4 -24.42 27.89 -18.88
CA ALA A 4 -24.30 27.24 -17.59
C ALA A 4 -22.82 27.12 -17.21
N ASP A 5 -22.43 27.77 -16.11
CA ASP A 5 -21.08 27.68 -15.55
C ASP A 5 -20.92 26.38 -14.76
N TYR A 6 -19.87 25.62 -15.09
CA TYR A 6 -19.52 24.41 -14.33
C TYR A 6 -18.85 24.79 -13.02
N VAL A 7 -19.43 24.32 -11.90
CA VAL A 7 -18.89 24.53 -10.55
C VAL A 7 -18.40 23.22 -9.98
N ARG A 8 -17.14 23.18 -9.53
CA ARG A 8 -16.55 22.02 -8.84
C ARG A 8 -17.32 21.71 -7.56
N LYS A 9 -17.64 20.43 -7.34
CA LYS A 9 -18.22 19.92 -6.08
C LYS A 9 -17.33 18.84 -5.53
N GLU A 10 -17.00 18.95 -4.24
CA GLU A 10 -16.18 17.98 -3.53
C GLU A 10 -17.06 16.80 -3.10
N VAL A 11 -16.51 15.59 -3.24
CA VAL A 11 -17.18 14.34 -2.87
C VAL A 11 -16.35 13.68 -1.76
N PRO A 12 -16.95 13.35 -0.60
CA PRO A 12 -16.25 12.61 0.44
C PRO A 12 -15.77 11.25 -0.08
N LEU A 13 -14.49 10.95 0.14
CA LEU A 13 -13.86 9.68 -0.24
C LEU A 13 -13.50 8.89 1.02
N TYR A 14 -14.02 7.67 1.12
CA TYR A 14 -13.71 6.74 2.20
C TYR A 14 -12.89 5.57 1.64
N VAL A 15 -11.76 5.26 2.28
CA VAL A 15 -10.91 4.12 1.92
C VAL A 15 -11.16 3.00 2.92
N LEU A 16 -11.63 1.85 2.42
CA LEU A 16 -11.89 0.67 3.24
C LEU A 16 -10.69 -0.29 3.21
N PRO A 17 -10.39 -1.01 4.30
CA PRO A 17 -9.36 -2.04 4.30
C PRO A 17 -9.64 -3.13 3.26
N SER A 18 -8.61 -3.58 2.55
CA SER A 18 -8.73 -4.60 1.50
C SER A 18 -8.92 -6.02 2.05
N SER A 19 -8.57 -6.28 3.32
CA SER A 19 -8.71 -7.59 3.97
C SER A 19 -10.16 -8.06 4.11
N SER A 20 -11.13 -7.15 4.04
CA SER A 20 -12.57 -7.44 4.14
C SER A 20 -13.26 -7.66 2.78
N LEU A 21 -12.56 -7.48 1.65
CA LEU A 21 -13.11 -7.69 0.31
C LEU A 21 -12.49 -8.95 -0.33
N LEU A 22 -13.06 -10.10 0.02
CA LEU A 22 -12.64 -11.47 -0.32
C LEU A 22 -12.53 -11.82 -1.82
N LYS A 23 -12.72 -10.87 -2.74
CA LYS A 23 -12.89 -11.17 -4.17
C LYS A 23 -12.46 -10.08 -5.15
N LEU A 24 -11.63 -9.14 -4.72
CA LEU A 24 -10.95 -8.29 -5.68
C LEU A 24 -9.73 -9.08 -6.17
N ASP A 25 -9.76 -9.48 -7.43
CA ASP A 25 -8.56 -9.92 -8.14
C ASP A 25 -7.47 -8.90 -7.82
N SER A 26 -6.37 -9.40 -7.26
CA SER A 26 -5.25 -8.60 -6.79
C SER A 26 -4.88 -7.55 -7.86
N PRO A 27 -4.69 -6.26 -7.50
CA PRO A 27 -4.35 -5.19 -8.45
C PRO A 27 -2.95 -5.35 -9.08
N LEU A 28 -2.33 -6.53 -8.95
CA LEU A 28 -1.06 -6.89 -9.54
C LEU A 28 -1.05 -6.73 -11.07
N SER A 29 -2.19 -6.97 -11.74
CA SER A 29 -2.30 -6.74 -13.18
C SER A 29 -2.01 -5.28 -13.52
N SER A 30 -2.73 -4.35 -12.89
CA SER A 30 -2.53 -2.90 -13.05
C SER A 30 -1.12 -2.45 -12.67
N PHE A 31 -0.48 -3.13 -11.71
CA PHE A 31 0.91 -2.87 -11.36
C PHE A 31 1.83 -3.18 -12.55
N THR A 32 1.73 -4.38 -13.12
CA THR A 32 2.53 -4.79 -14.29
C THR A 32 2.19 -4.06 -15.58
N ASP A 33 0.94 -3.61 -15.71
CA ASP A 33 0.47 -2.86 -16.88
C ASP A 33 1.19 -1.52 -16.99
N LEU A 34 1.46 -0.83 -15.88
CA LEU A 34 2.20 0.43 -15.90
C LEU A 34 3.61 0.26 -16.49
N GLN A 35 4.34 -0.77 -16.06
CA GLN A 35 5.69 -1.02 -16.60
C GLN A 35 5.64 -1.34 -18.10
N ARG A 36 4.62 -2.07 -18.55
CA ARG A 36 4.40 -2.37 -19.96
C ARG A 36 4.09 -1.12 -20.77
N VAL A 37 3.22 -0.25 -20.28
CA VAL A 37 2.84 0.99 -20.96
C VAL A 37 4.06 1.86 -21.20
N ILE A 38 4.91 2.08 -20.18
CA ILE A 38 6.11 2.92 -20.31
C ILE A 38 7.10 2.31 -21.32
N TYR A 39 7.27 0.99 -21.31
CA TYR A 39 8.11 0.30 -22.28
C TYR A 39 7.64 0.51 -23.73
N GLU A 40 6.34 0.30 -23.98
CA GLU A 40 5.78 0.45 -25.32
C GLU A 40 5.78 1.90 -25.79
N GLU A 41 5.58 2.87 -24.88
CA GLU A 41 5.67 4.30 -25.18
C GLU A 41 7.06 4.71 -25.66
N GLU A 42 8.12 4.32 -24.93
CA GLU A 42 9.50 4.65 -25.32
C GLU A 42 9.90 3.95 -26.63
N LYS A 43 9.49 2.69 -26.80
CA LYS A 43 9.71 1.94 -28.04
C LYS A 43 9.01 2.59 -29.23
N ALA A 44 7.76 3.01 -29.06
CA ALA A 44 7.02 3.72 -30.11
C ALA A 44 7.69 5.06 -30.45
N ALA A 45 8.10 5.84 -29.44
CA ALA A 45 8.81 7.10 -29.64
C ALA A 45 10.13 6.92 -30.40
N TYR A 46 10.91 5.87 -30.11
CA TYR A 46 12.13 5.55 -30.85
C TYR A 46 11.84 5.24 -32.32
N PHE A 47 10.86 4.38 -32.60
CA PHE A 47 10.52 4.02 -33.98
C PHE A 47 9.96 5.21 -34.77
N GLU A 48 9.17 6.07 -34.13
CA GLU A 48 8.69 7.30 -34.74
C GLU A 48 9.86 8.24 -35.07
N ALA A 49 10.75 8.50 -34.11
CA ALA A 49 11.93 9.34 -34.33
C ALA A 49 12.83 8.79 -35.45
N MET A 50 13.04 7.47 -35.49
CA MET A 50 13.78 6.82 -36.57
C MET A 50 13.08 6.96 -37.92
N GLY A 51 11.76 6.77 -37.96
CA GLY A 51 10.95 6.92 -39.17
C GLY A 51 11.02 8.31 -39.79
N GLN A 52 10.97 9.37 -38.97
CA GLN A 52 11.07 10.76 -39.43
C GLN A 52 12.45 11.12 -39.99
N ASN A 53 13.49 10.40 -39.59
CA ASN A 53 14.88 10.69 -39.96
C ASN A 53 15.43 9.80 -41.08
N ILE A 54 14.60 8.92 -41.66
CA ILE A 54 14.95 8.10 -42.81
C ILE A 54 14.64 8.88 -44.09
N ARG A 55 15.64 9.09 -44.94
CA ARG A 55 15.47 9.68 -46.29
C ARG A 55 15.98 8.69 -47.33
N ASN A 56 15.16 8.37 -48.33
CA ASN A 56 15.49 7.38 -49.38
C ASN A 56 15.90 6.01 -48.81
N GLY A 57 15.30 5.58 -47.69
CA GLY A 57 15.62 4.31 -47.03
C GLY A 57 16.94 4.30 -46.25
N LYS A 58 17.61 5.45 -46.10
CA LYS A 58 18.86 5.57 -45.33
C LYS A 58 18.72 6.63 -44.24
N ALA A 59 19.07 6.28 -43.01
CA ALA A 59 19.23 7.23 -41.92
C ALA A 59 20.66 7.80 -41.94
N HIS A 60 20.82 9.06 -41.54
CA HIS A 60 22.15 9.65 -41.35
C HIS A 60 22.87 8.93 -40.18
N PRO A 61 24.14 8.52 -40.31
CA PRO A 61 24.82 7.73 -39.28
C PRO A 61 24.84 8.38 -37.90
N LEU A 62 25.06 9.70 -37.82
CA LEU A 62 25.04 10.42 -36.53
C LEU A 62 23.65 10.43 -35.90
N THR A 63 22.60 10.52 -36.72
CA THR A 63 21.20 10.52 -36.25
C THR A 63 20.81 9.13 -35.75
N PHE A 64 21.23 8.09 -36.46
CA PHE A 64 21.07 6.70 -36.03
C PHE A 64 21.75 6.45 -34.67
N ILE A 65 23.01 6.85 -34.52
CA ILE A 65 23.76 6.72 -33.26
C ILE A 65 23.05 7.49 -32.14
N HIS A 66 22.67 8.73 -32.39
CA HIS A 66 21.99 9.57 -31.40
C HIS A 66 20.68 8.94 -30.90
N HIS A 67 19.76 8.58 -31.79
CA HIS A 67 18.48 8.00 -31.38
C HIS A 67 18.64 6.64 -30.71
N THR A 68 19.57 5.80 -31.19
CA THR A 68 19.85 4.49 -30.57
C THR A 68 20.42 4.66 -29.17
N SER A 69 21.38 5.57 -28.97
CA SER A 69 21.96 5.83 -27.65
C SER A 69 20.94 6.43 -26.68
N THR A 70 20.07 7.33 -27.16
CA THR A 70 18.99 7.90 -26.34
C THR A 70 18.00 6.81 -25.90
N TYR A 71 17.55 5.96 -26.83
CA TYR A 71 16.67 4.83 -26.52
C TYR A 71 17.29 3.87 -25.51
N GLN A 72 18.56 3.49 -25.71
CA GLN A 72 19.28 2.62 -24.77
C GLN A 72 19.38 3.24 -23.37
N ALA A 73 19.69 4.54 -23.28
CA ALA A 73 19.74 5.23 -21.99
C ALA A 73 18.36 5.27 -21.31
N SER A 74 17.28 5.46 -22.08
CA SER A 74 15.91 5.42 -21.54
C SER A 74 15.53 4.02 -21.05
N MET A 75 15.86 2.97 -21.80
CA MET A 75 15.67 1.58 -21.39
C MET A 75 16.41 1.23 -20.10
N CYS A 76 17.66 1.69 -19.94
CA CYS A 76 18.41 1.51 -18.69
C CYS A 76 17.70 2.17 -17.51
N LYS A 77 17.20 3.40 -17.68
CA LYS A 77 16.43 4.10 -16.64
C LYS A 77 15.14 3.38 -16.28
N LEU A 78 14.42 2.84 -17.28
CA LEU A 78 13.21 2.05 -17.05
C LEU A 78 13.52 0.82 -16.19
N ILE A 79 14.60 0.10 -16.51
CA ILE A 79 15.04 -1.06 -15.74
C ILE A 79 15.43 -0.67 -14.31
N GLU A 80 16.24 0.37 -14.16
CA GLU A 80 16.78 0.81 -12.88
C GLU A 80 15.70 1.37 -11.95
N HIS A 81 14.81 2.23 -12.47
CA HIS A 81 13.90 3.01 -11.63
C HIS A 81 12.47 2.45 -11.58
N CYS A 82 12.05 1.64 -12.55
CA CYS A 82 10.68 1.11 -12.56
C CYS A 82 10.67 -0.40 -12.37
N LEU A 83 11.40 -1.16 -13.20
CA LEU A 83 11.31 -2.62 -13.17
C LEU A 83 11.96 -3.22 -11.92
N SER A 84 13.18 -2.78 -11.59
CA SER A 84 13.92 -3.35 -10.45
C SER A 84 13.18 -3.11 -9.12
N PRO A 85 12.72 -1.88 -8.80
CA PRO A 85 11.94 -1.65 -7.59
C PRO A 85 10.61 -2.40 -7.58
N ALA A 86 9.96 -2.53 -8.75
CA ALA A 86 8.71 -3.26 -8.86
C ALA A 86 8.86 -4.75 -8.53
N ILE A 87 9.87 -5.39 -9.10
CA ILE A 87 10.19 -6.80 -8.81
C ILE A 87 10.55 -6.98 -7.34
N SER A 88 11.37 -6.10 -6.77
CA SER A 88 11.74 -6.16 -5.35
C SER A 88 10.52 -6.07 -4.44
N ALA A 89 9.60 -5.13 -4.70
CA ALA A 89 8.38 -4.99 -3.92
C ALA A 89 7.49 -6.24 -4.00
N LEU A 90 7.37 -6.87 -5.19
CA LEU A 90 6.62 -8.11 -5.36
C LEU A 90 7.26 -9.27 -4.61
N HIS A 91 8.59 -9.39 -4.67
CA HIS A 91 9.33 -10.42 -3.95
C HIS A 91 9.17 -10.26 -2.43
N ASP A 92 9.28 -9.03 -1.92
CA ASP A 92 9.06 -8.74 -0.51
C ASP A 92 7.62 -9.06 -0.08
N CYS A 93 6.63 -8.72 -0.90
CA CYS A 93 5.24 -9.07 -0.65
C CYS A 93 5.00 -10.58 -0.57
N VAL A 94 5.66 -11.37 -1.43
CA VAL A 94 5.60 -12.84 -1.38
C VAL A 94 6.19 -13.35 -0.06
N ARG A 95 7.40 -12.91 0.29
CA ARG A 95 8.06 -13.28 1.55
C ARG A 95 7.20 -12.96 2.77
N ASP A 96 6.61 -11.77 2.81
CA ASP A 96 5.76 -11.33 3.93
C ASP A 96 4.47 -12.17 4.03
N ASN A 97 3.92 -12.60 2.88
CA ASN A 97 2.77 -13.49 2.84
C ASN A 97 3.10 -14.89 3.37
N GLU A 98 4.27 -15.42 3.03
CA GLU A 98 4.76 -16.71 3.55
C GLU A 98 4.93 -16.68 5.08
N ILE A 99 5.56 -15.62 5.60
CA ILE A 99 5.72 -15.41 7.05
C ILE A 99 4.34 -15.33 7.73
N ARG A 100 3.42 -14.55 7.15
CA ARG A 100 2.05 -14.42 7.70
C ARG A 100 1.31 -15.74 7.68
N ALA A 101 1.43 -16.53 6.61
CA ALA A 101 0.80 -17.84 6.49
C ALA A 101 1.35 -18.84 7.52
N ALA A 102 2.65 -18.85 7.76
CA ALA A 102 3.27 -19.67 8.79
C ALA A 102 2.74 -19.32 10.18
N LYS A 103 2.71 -18.02 10.53
CA LYS A 103 2.16 -17.54 11.80
C LYS A 103 0.70 -17.93 11.99
N LEU A 104 -0.15 -17.73 10.98
CA LEU A 104 -1.56 -18.10 11.04
C LEU A 104 -1.77 -19.61 11.18
N THR A 105 -0.87 -20.42 10.61
CA THR A 105 -0.92 -21.88 10.73
C THR A 105 -0.56 -22.33 12.15
N GLU A 106 0.43 -21.69 12.78
CA GLU A 106 0.77 -21.92 14.19
C GLU A 106 -0.37 -21.48 15.13
N GLU A 107 -0.89 -20.27 14.93
CA GLU A 107 -2.02 -19.74 15.70
C GLU A 107 -3.24 -20.66 15.61
N ARG A 108 -3.55 -21.15 14.40
CA ARG A 108 -4.62 -22.14 14.19
C ARG A 108 -4.41 -23.40 15.02
N LYS A 109 -3.20 -23.97 15.03
CA LYS A 109 -2.89 -25.17 15.84
C LYS A 109 -3.06 -24.91 17.33
N ASN A 110 -2.61 -23.75 17.81
CA ASN A 110 -2.76 -23.37 19.22
C ASN A 110 -4.24 -23.26 19.60
N LEU A 111 -5.06 -22.62 18.75
CA LEU A 111 -6.50 -22.52 18.96
C LEU A 111 -7.19 -23.90 18.93
N GLU A 112 -6.79 -24.80 18.03
CA GLU A 112 -7.32 -26.17 17.99
C GLU A 112 -6.98 -26.96 19.27
N MET A 113 -5.78 -26.80 19.81
CA MET A 113 -5.38 -27.40 21.10
C MET A 113 -6.16 -26.81 22.29
N GLU A 114 -6.40 -25.50 22.31
CA GLU A 114 -7.21 -24.84 23.34
C GLU A 114 -8.67 -25.32 23.33
N VAL A 115 -9.25 -25.48 22.14
CA VAL A 115 -10.62 -26.01 21.98
C VAL A 115 -10.70 -27.44 22.48
N LEU A 116 -9.70 -28.29 22.18
CA LEU A 116 -9.65 -29.67 22.66
C LEU A 116 -9.55 -29.72 24.19
N HIS A 117 -8.64 -28.95 24.80
CA HIS A 117 -8.44 -28.92 26.26
C HIS A 117 -9.63 -28.30 27.02
N ARG A 118 -10.43 -27.45 26.36
CA ARG A 118 -11.69 -26.92 26.90
C ARG A 118 -12.87 -27.91 26.81
N SER A 119 -12.73 -28.95 25.98
CA SER A 119 -13.77 -29.95 25.73
C SER A 119 -13.69 -31.15 26.68
N ASP A 120 -12.69 -31.24 27.56
CA ASP A 120 -12.69 -32.21 28.65
C ASP A 120 -13.77 -31.85 29.67
N PRO A 121 -14.80 -32.69 29.87
CA PRO A 121 -15.76 -32.46 30.93
C PRO A 121 -15.01 -32.65 32.24
N ILE A 122 -14.98 -31.60 33.08
CA ILE A 122 -14.70 -31.73 34.49
C ILE A 122 -15.86 -32.54 35.10
N LEU A 123 -15.81 -33.85 34.90
CA LEU A 123 -16.45 -34.88 35.68
C LEU A 123 -15.38 -35.38 36.65
N SER A 124 -15.09 -34.55 37.64
CA SER A 124 -14.51 -35.02 38.89
C SER A 124 -15.16 -34.28 40.05
N SER A 125 -15.90 -35.10 40.81
CA SER A 125 -16.31 -34.94 42.20
C SER A 125 -17.35 -33.87 42.55
N THR A 126 -18.59 -34.34 42.64
CA THR A 126 -19.49 -34.08 43.78
C THR A 126 -18.71 -33.97 45.09
N THR A 127 -18.92 -32.92 45.90
CA THR A 127 -19.32 -33.01 47.33
C THR A 127 -19.70 -31.61 47.85
N SER A 128 -20.89 -31.52 48.40
CA SER A 128 -21.52 -30.40 49.10
C SER A 128 -20.80 -29.97 50.39
N HIS A 129 -20.70 -28.66 50.66
CA HIS A 129 -20.84 -28.12 52.02
C HIS A 129 -21.13 -26.60 52.03
N ASN A 130 -22.32 -26.27 52.54
CA ASN A 130 -22.65 -25.18 53.48
C ASN A 130 -22.29 -23.72 53.14
N VAL A 131 -23.29 -22.86 52.86
CA VAL A 131 -24.12 -22.10 53.83
C VAL A 131 -23.54 -20.72 54.17
N ARG A 132 -24.29 -19.69 53.76
CA ARG A 132 -24.49 -18.33 54.34
C ARG A 132 -23.30 -17.35 54.44
N GLY A 133 -23.46 -16.24 53.73
CA GLY A 133 -22.86 -14.95 54.05
C GLY A 133 -23.45 -13.84 53.19
N ALA A 134 -24.50 -13.17 53.68
CA ALA A 134 -25.00 -11.94 53.09
C ALA A 134 -23.99 -10.80 53.37
N GLY A 135 -23.61 -10.06 52.33
CA GLY A 135 -22.71 -8.91 52.45
C GLY A 135 -22.47 -8.26 51.08
N SER A 136 -23.27 -7.24 50.78
CA SER A 136 -23.03 -6.28 49.70
C SER A 136 -21.59 -5.73 49.79
N SER A 137 -20.82 -5.86 48.71
CA SER A 137 -19.57 -5.12 48.53
C SER A 137 -19.45 -4.61 47.11
N GLY A 138 -19.90 -3.37 46.96
CA GLY A 138 -19.33 -2.33 46.12
C GLY A 138 -18.64 -2.74 44.82
N PHE A 139 -19.39 -2.63 43.73
CA PHE A 139 -18.86 -2.31 42.41
C PHE A 139 -18.02 -1.02 42.50
N ARG A 140 -16.69 -1.15 42.49
CA ARG A 140 -15.74 -0.06 42.23
C ARG A 140 -14.88 -0.45 41.02
N SER A 141 -15.40 -0.22 39.82
CA SER A 141 -14.55 -0.05 38.64
C SER A 141 -14.17 1.42 38.57
N MET A 142 -13.00 1.74 39.15
CA MET A 142 -12.29 3.00 38.95
C MET A 142 -11.63 2.93 37.58
N TYR A 143 -12.19 3.61 36.58
CA TYR A 143 -11.47 3.95 35.36
C TYR A 143 -10.49 5.07 35.71
N GLY A 144 -9.24 4.68 35.98
CA GLY A 144 -8.12 5.60 36.11
C GLY A 144 -7.69 6.11 34.75
N SER A 145 -7.95 7.40 34.53
CA SER A 145 -7.42 8.24 33.47
C SER A 145 -5.89 8.24 33.44
N SER A 146 -5.31 8.19 32.23
CA SER A 146 -4.13 8.99 31.91
C SER A 146 -4.23 9.48 30.48
N GLU A 147 -4.25 10.80 30.40
CA GLU A 147 -4.32 11.66 29.23
C GLU A 147 -3.08 11.49 28.33
N VAL A 148 -3.27 11.57 27.01
CA VAL A 148 -2.39 12.38 26.16
C VAL A 148 -3.26 13.22 25.25
N SER A 149 -3.17 14.52 25.50
CA SER A 149 -3.87 15.65 24.90
C SER A 149 -3.80 15.70 23.38
N GLY A 150 -4.92 16.09 22.79
CA GLY A 150 -4.92 16.79 21.51
C GLY A 150 -4.20 18.13 21.62
N ALA A 151 -3.41 18.45 20.60
CA ALA A 151 -3.03 19.81 20.28
C ALA A 151 -3.12 20.00 18.77
N VAL A 152 -4.31 20.38 18.33
CA VAL A 152 -4.52 21.09 17.06
C VAL A 152 -3.75 22.40 17.14
N ARG A 153 -2.78 22.61 16.25
CA ARG A 153 -2.29 23.95 15.89
C ARG A 153 -2.08 24.00 14.38
N ASN A 154 -3.11 24.51 13.71
CA ASN A 154 -2.97 25.17 12.42
C ASN A 154 -2.50 26.61 12.69
N VAL A 155 -1.66 27.17 11.81
CA VAL A 155 -1.53 28.59 11.40
C VAL A 155 -0.08 28.91 10.98
N GLY A 156 0.07 29.36 9.72
CA GLY A 156 0.94 30.50 9.40
C GLY A 156 2.20 30.22 8.57
N SER A 157 2.09 30.36 7.25
CA SER A 157 3.20 30.85 6.43
C SER A 157 3.63 32.25 6.89
N PRO A 158 4.93 32.57 6.78
CA PRO A 158 5.33 33.93 6.45
C PRO A 158 6.22 33.98 5.20
N CYS A 159 5.85 34.91 4.33
CA CYS A 159 6.67 35.45 3.25
C CYS A 159 7.79 36.35 3.82
N GLY A 160 8.98 36.30 3.20
CA GLY A 160 9.88 37.45 3.07
C GLY A 160 11.07 37.56 4.02
N GLN A 161 12.29 37.33 3.50
CA GLN A 161 13.43 38.22 3.75
C GLN A 161 14.29 38.34 2.50
N ALA A 162 14.29 39.54 1.92
CA ALA A 162 15.35 40.06 1.08
C ALA A 162 16.51 40.55 1.96
N LYS A 163 17.75 40.26 1.60
CA LYS A 163 18.94 40.98 2.07
C LYS A 163 19.76 41.44 0.87
N ARG A 164 19.91 42.77 0.77
CA ARG A 164 20.97 43.47 0.03
C ARG A 164 22.21 43.61 0.93
N GLY A 165 23.38 43.75 0.29
CA GLY A 165 24.65 44.25 0.86
C GLY A 165 25.65 43.13 1.11
N SER A 166 26.86 43.10 0.53
CA SER A 166 27.71 44.19 -0.02
C SER A 166 28.24 43.89 -1.41
#